data_AF-A0A818HNG8-F1
#
_entry.id   AF-A0A818HNG8-F1
#
_cell.length_a   1.000
_cell.length_b   1.000
_cell.length_c   1.000
_cell.angle_alpha   90.00
_cell.angle_beta   90.00
_cell.angle_gamma   90.00
#
_symmetry.space_group_name_H-M   'P 1'
#
loop_
_entity.id
_entity.type
_entity.pdbx_description
1 polymer ?
#
loop_
_entity_poly.entity_id
_entity_poly.type
_entity_poly.pdbx_seq_one_letter_code
_entity_poly.pdbx_strand_id
1 'polypeptide(L)'
;MNLHLKKRIVCAMSGGVDSSVSAALLKKKGYEVIGCFMRNWEKHEDDDSQTKCTNDQDLEDAIYVSKQLNIRLHIVDFIKEYWTKVFELFLDDYQHGLTPNPDILCNKYIKFDSLLKYCQERLDTTYLATGHYAQIKQDERGIKY
;
A
#
# COMPACT_ATOMS: atom_id res chain seq x y z
N MET A 1 -28.33 -4.16 20.21
CA MET A 1 -26.92 -3.94 19.82
C MET A 1 -26.92 -3.60 18.33
N ASN A 2 -26.76 -2.33 17.95
CA ASN A 2 -26.86 -1.92 16.56
C ASN A 2 -25.69 -2.49 15.75
N LEU A 3 -25.93 -3.58 15.02
CA LEU A 3 -25.07 -4.09 13.95
C LEU A 3 -25.16 -3.14 12.75
N HIS A 4 -24.69 -1.90 12.90
CA HIS A 4 -24.25 -1.16 11.73
C HIS A 4 -22.99 -1.88 11.25
N LEU A 5 -23.10 -2.59 10.12
CA LEU A 5 -21.97 -3.19 9.41
C LEU A 5 -20.92 -2.10 9.22
N LYS A 6 -19.88 -2.13 10.05
CA LYS A 6 -18.75 -1.21 9.93
C LYS A 6 -18.13 -1.48 8.57
N LYS A 7 -18.11 -0.49 7.69
CA LYS A 7 -17.43 -0.62 6.39
C LYS A 7 -15.98 -1.01 6.66
N ARG A 8 -15.56 -2.11 6.04
CA ARG A 8 -14.19 -2.62 6.09
C ARG A 8 -13.32 -1.82 5.13
N ILE A 9 -12.20 -1.31 5.63
CA ILE A 9 -11.24 -0.54 4.84
C ILE A 9 -9.86 -1.15 5.05
N VAL A 10 -9.18 -1.46 3.95
CA VAL A 10 -7.77 -1.80 3.97
C VAL A 10 -6.96 -0.52 3.91
N CYS A 11 -6.03 -0.32 4.83
CA CYS A 11 -5.07 0.78 4.79
C CYS A 11 -3.71 0.24 4.39
N ALA A 12 -3.16 0.71 3.27
CA ALA A 12 -1.79 0.41 2.86
C ALA A 12 -0.81 1.06 3.86
N MET A 13 -0.15 0.24 4.66
CA MET A 13 0.78 0.61 5.72
C MET A 13 2.21 0.45 5.19
N SER A 14 2.99 1.53 5.15
CA SER A 14 4.38 1.50 4.66
C SER A 14 5.43 1.57 5.76
N GLY A 15 5.03 1.56 7.04
CA GLY A 15 5.90 1.93 8.17
C GLY A 15 5.98 3.43 8.42
N GLY A 16 5.67 4.25 7.41
CA GLY A 16 5.70 5.71 7.51
C GLY A 16 4.55 6.34 8.31
N VAL A 17 4.77 7.58 8.75
CA VAL A 17 3.82 8.36 9.56
C VAL A 17 2.48 8.60 8.86
N ASP A 18 2.47 8.88 7.55
CA ASP A 18 1.25 9.24 6.84
C ASP A 18 0.25 8.08 6.78
N SER A 19 0.75 6.88 6.50
CA SER A 19 -0.06 5.66 6.52
C SER A 19 -0.57 5.33 7.93
N SER A 20 0.27 5.56 8.94
CA SER A 20 -0.05 5.36 10.35
C SER A 20 -1.18 6.27 10.83
N VAL A 21 -1.07 7.57 10.54
CA VAL A 21 -2.10 8.56 10.86
C VAL A 21 -3.37 8.29 10.07
N SER A 22 -3.27 7.89 8.80
CA SER A 22 -4.42 7.52 7.97
C SER A 22 -5.22 6.36 8.60
N ALA A 23 -4.54 5.29 9.01
CA ALA A 23 -5.17 4.16 9.71
C ALA A 23 -5.81 4.60 11.04
N ALA A 24 -5.11 5.41 11.84
CA ALA A 24 -5.62 5.94 13.10
C ALA A 24 -6.88 6.79 12.93
N LEU A 25 -6.92 7.67 11.92
CA LEU A 25 -8.07 8.51 11.60
C LEU A 25 -9.28 7.67 11.16
N LEU A 26 -9.07 6.63 10.34
CA LEU A 26 -10.14 5.71 9.94
C LEU A 26 -10.68 4.91 11.13
N LYS A 27 -9.79 4.42 12.01
CA LYS A 27 -10.19 3.73 13.24
C LYS A 27 -11.00 4.64 14.15
N LYS A 28 -10.56 5.90 14.32
CA LYS A 28 -11.28 6.93 15.11
C LYS A 28 -12.67 7.23 14.54
N LYS A 29 -12.84 7.18 13.21
CA LYS A 29 -14.15 7.31 12.54
C LYS A 29 -15.04 6.07 12.66
N GLY A 30 -14.57 5.00 13.32
CA GLY A 30 -15.37 3.81 13.63
C GLY A 30 -15.38 2.73 12.56
N TYR A 31 -14.54 2.83 11.52
CA TYR A 31 -14.40 1.80 10.48
C TYR A 31 -13.75 0.51 11.01
N GLU A 32 -14.02 -0.61 10.33
CA GLU A 32 -13.21 -1.82 10.50
C GLU A 32 -11.96 -1.67 9.64
N VAL A 33 -10.83 -1.35 10.28
CA VAL A 33 -9.55 -1.11 9.58
C VAL A 33 -8.68 -2.36 9.62
N ILE A 34 -8.16 -2.74 8.46
CA ILE A 34 -7.14 -3.78 8.28
C ILE A 34 -5.91 -3.11 7.67
N GLY A 35 -4.74 -3.25 8.30
CA GLY A 35 -3.47 -2.82 7.71
C GLY A 35 -3.00 -3.82 6.66
N CYS A 36 -2.35 -3.34 5.61
CA CYS A 36 -1.66 -4.17 4.63
C CYS A 36 -0.27 -3.58 4.31
N PHE A 37 0.78 -4.34 4.57
CA PHE A 37 2.16 -4.01 4.21
C PHE A 37 2.55 -4.78 2.94
N MET A 38 3.08 -4.07 1.95
CA MET A 38 3.48 -4.65 0.67
C MET A 38 4.99 -4.86 0.64
N ARG A 39 5.44 -6.08 0.32
CA ARG A 39 6.82 -6.36 -0.08
C ARG A 39 6.88 -6.35 -1.60
N ASN A 40 7.48 -5.30 -2.16
CA ASN A 40 7.55 -5.09 -3.61
C ASN A 40 8.96 -5.32 -4.17
N TRP A 41 9.95 -5.45 -3.30
CA TRP A 41 11.35 -5.58 -3.67
C TRP A 41 12.06 -6.53 -2.72
N GLU A 42 12.85 -7.42 -3.28
CA GLU A 42 13.73 -8.32 -2.52
C GLU A 42 15.17 -7.88 -2.77
N LYS A 43 15.96 -7.82 -1.69
CA LYS A 43 17.38 -7.51 -1.80
C LYS A 43 18.10 -8.81 -2.19
N HIS A 44 18.90 -8.79 -3.25
CA HIS A 44 19.70 -9.96 -3.63
C HIS A 44 20.82 -10.19 -2.60
N GLU A 45 21.12 -11.46 -2.34
CA GLU A 45 22.14 -11.90 -1.36
C GLU A 45 23.56 -11.37 -1.67
N ASP A 46 23.82 -10.98 -2.93
CA ASP A 46 25.10 -10.40 -3.38
C ASP A 46 25.27 -8.89 -3.05
N ASP A 47 24.29 -8.28 -2.40
CA ASP A 47 24.37 -6.88 -1.95
C ASP A 47 25.13 -6.82 -0.60
N ASP A 48 26.46 -6.74 -0.69
CA ASP A 48 27.48 -6.70 0.38
C ASP A 48 27.31 -5.54 1.41
N SER A 49 26.21 -4.80 1.35
CA SER A 49 25.91 -3.76 2.31
C SER A 49 25.42 -4.36 3.64
N GLN A 50 26.27 -4.30 4.68
CA GLN A 50 25.95 -4.59 6.10
C GLN A 50 24.81 -3.72 6.70
N THR A 51 24.08 -3.01 5.86
CA THR A 51 22.96 -2.16 6.25
C THR A 51 21.75 -3.07 6.51
N LYS A 52 21.21 -3.02 7.73
CA LYS A 52 19.90 -3.60 8.07
C LYS A 52 18.92 -3.34 6.91
N CYS A 53 18.26 -4.38 6.43
CA CYS A 53 17.28 -4.25 5.36
C CYS A 53 16.22 -3.20 5.75
N THR A 54 16.08 -2.13 4.98
CA THR A 54 15.14 -1.04 5.29
C THR A 54 13.70 -1.54 5.28
N ASN A 55 13.37 -2.48 4.40
CA ASN A 55 12.06 -3.14 4.37
C ASN A 55 11.74 -3.87 5.70
N ASP A 56 12.77 -4.40 6.39
CA ASP A 56 12.55 -5.06 7.68
C ASP A 56 12.20 -4.04 8.77
N GLN A 57 12.87 -2.89 8.78
CA GLN A 57 12.54 -1.80 9.71
C GLN A 57 11.15 -1.21 9.44
N ASP A 58 10.81 -0.96 8.17
CA ASP A 58 9.50 -0.46 7.78
C ASP A 58 8.38 -1.45 8.17
N LEU A 59 8.65 -2.76 8.05
CA LEU A 59 7.75 -3.79 8.50
C LEU A 59 7.62 -3.81 10.03
N GLU A 60 8.72 -3.71 10.78
CA GLU A 60 8.71 -3.60 12.24
C GLU A 60 7.85 -2.41 12.70
N ASP A 61 7.99 -1.25 12.05
CA ASP A 61 7.22 -0.05 12.35
C ASP A 61 5.74 -0.22 12.01
N ALA A 62 5.43 -0.83 10.86
CA ALA A 62 4.05 -1.16 10.49
C ALA A 62 3.41 -2.14 11.49
N ILE A 63 4.15 -3.15 11.96
CA ILE A 63 3.71 -4.09 13.01
C ILE A 63 3.47 -3.34 14.32
N TYR A 64 4.41 -2.49 14.73
CA TYR A 64 4.32 -1.71 15.95
C TYR A 64 3.07 -0.83 15.95
N VAL A 65 2.86 -0.03 14.90
CA VAL A 65 1.69 0.84 14.76
C VAL A 65 0.39 0.03 14.73
N SER A 66 0.36 -1.09 14.01
CA SER A 66 -0.83 -1.93 13.92
C SER A 66 -1.23 -2.50 15.28
N LYS A 67 -0.25 -2.86 16.12
CA LYS A 67 -0.47 -3.27 17.52
C LYS A 67 -1.03 -2.12 18.36
N GLN A 68 -0.45 -0.91 18.26
CA GLN A 68 -0.94 0.27 18.98
C GLN A 68 -2.39 0.62 18.63
N LEU A 69 -2.76 0.48 17.35
CA LEU A 69 -4.12 0.77 16.85
C LEU A 69 -5.12 -0.38 17.04
N ASN A 70 -4.66 -1.54 17.52
CA ASN A 70 -5.43 -2.78 17.60
C ASN A 70 -6.15 -3.10 16.27
N ILE A 71 -5.34 -3.18 15.20
CA ILE A 71 -5.76 -3.59 13.86
C ILE A 71 -4.92 -4.79 13.40
N ARG A 72 -5.50 -5.66 12.57
CA ARG A 72 -4.76 -6.75 11.94
C ARG A 72 -3.85 -6.16 10.86
N LEU A 73 -2.64 -6.71 10.71
CA LEU A 73 -1.72 -6.39 9.63
C LEU A 73 -1.53 -7.62 8.74
N HIS A 74 -1.79 -7.46 7.45
CA HIS A 74 -1.43 -8.44 6.42
C HIS A 74 -0.11 -8.04 5.78
N ILE A 75 0.72 -9.03 5.47
CA ILE A 75 1.95 -8.84 4.68
C ILE A 75 1.71 -9.54 3.34
N VAL A 76 1.94 -8.83 2.24
CA VAL A 76 1.65 -9.33 0.89
C VAL A 76 2.83 -9.08 -0.01
N ASP A 77 3.18 -10.11 -0.80
CA ASP A 77 4.27 -10.06 -1.77
C ASP A 77 3.75 -9.67 -3.14
N PHE A 78 4.30 -8.59 -3.69
CA PHE A 78 4.11 -8.16 -5.08
C PHE A 78 5.44 -8.00 -5.81
N ILE A 79 6.49 -8.70 -5.38
CA ILE A 79 7.83 -8.63 -5.97
C ILE A 79 7.78 -8.93 -7.48
N LYS A 80 7.07 -9.99 -7.88
CA LYS A 80 6.94 -10.38 -9.29
C LYS A 80 6.17 -9.33 -10.10
N GLU A 81 5.07 -8.83 -9.57
CA GLU A 81 4.27 -7.79 -10.21
C GLU A 81 5.04 -6.48 -10.34
N TYR A 82 5.79 -6.10 -9.31
CA TYR A 82 6.62 -4.90 -9.34
C TYR A 82 7.75 -5.04 -10.37
N TRP A 83 8.44 -6.17 -10.38
CA TRP A 83 9.51 -6.44 -11.35
C TRP A 83 8.99 -6.30 -12.79
N THR A 84 7.94 -7.03 -13.12
CA THR A 84 7.42 -7.11 -14.50
C THR A 84 6.65 -5.86 -14.95
N LYS A 85 5.86 -5.24 -14.07
CA LYS A 85 4.99 -4.11 -14.46
C LYS A 85 5.60 -2.73 -14.18
N VAL A 86 6.69 -2.65 -13.43
CA VAL A 86 7.33 -1.38 -13.06
C VAL A 86 8.80 -1.37 -13.44
N PHE A 87 9.57 -2.34 -12.96
CA PHE A 87 11.03 -2.30 -13.07
C PHE A 87 11.55 -2.62 -14.47
N GLU A 88 11.01 -3.64 -15.15
CA GLU A 88 11.39 -3.96 -16.54
C GLU A 88 11.14 -2.78 -17.49
N LEU A 89 9.98 -2.12 -17.35
CA LEU A 89 9.65 -0.91 -18.13
C LEU A 89 10.57 0.27 -17.80
N PHE A 90 10.89 0.45 -16.52
CA PHE A 90 11.85 1.46 -16.09
C PHE A 90 13.23 1.25 -16.74
N LEU A 91 13.72 0.01 -16.80
CA LEU A 91 14.99 -0.31 -17.45
C LEU A 91 14.93 -0.08 -18.97
N ASP A 92 13.84 -0.49 -19.62
CA ASP A 92 13.62 -0.27 -21.06
C ASP A 92 13.61 1.22 -21.40
N ASP A 93 12.88 2.05 -20.64
CA ASP A 93 12.86 3.50 -20.83
C ASP A 93 14.27 4.12 -20.70
N TYR A 94 15.05 3.67 -19.70
CA TYR A 94 16.44 4.11 -19.54
C TYR A 94 17.33 3.70 -20.71
N GLN A 95 17.16 2.49 -21.25
CA GLN A 95 17.91 2.03 -22.44
C GLN A 95 17.62 2.88 -23.67
N HIS A 96 16.43 3.48 -23.75
CA HIS A 96 16.03 4.40 -24.81
C HIS A 96 16.39 5.88 -24.52
N GLY A 97 17.13 6.16 -23.44
CA GLY A 97 17.56 7.52 -23.09
C GLY A 97 16.45 8.38 -22.50
N LEU A 98 15.36 7.78 -22.04
CA LEU A 98 14.28 8.48 -21.35
C LEU A 98 14.58 8.61 -19.85
N THR A 99 13.85 9.52 -19.18
CA THR A 99 13.86 9.64 -17.72
C THR A 99 12.52 9.15 -17.18
N PRO A 100 12.39 7.84 -16.84
CA PRO A 100 11.13 7.28 -16.39
C PRO A 100 10.79 7.69 -14.95
N ASN A 101 9.48 7.66 -14.63
CA ASN A 101 8.98 7.80 -13.27
C ASN A 101 8.31 6.48 -12.83
N PRO A 102 9.02 5.59 -12.12
CA PRO A 102 8.50 4.30 -11.71
C PRO A 102 7.37 4.41 -10.68
N ASP A 103 7.28 5.51 -9.92
CA ASP A 103 6.23 5.68 -8.91
C ASP A 103 4.83 5.82 -9.52
N ILE A 104 4.73 6.40 -10.73
CA ILE A 104 3.47 6.45 -11.48
C ILE A 104 2.99 5.02 -11.79
N LEU A 105 3.90 4.15 -12.22
CA LEU A 105 3.58 2.75 -12.53
C LEU A 105 3.32 1.94 -11.26
N CYS A 106 4.07 2.17 -10.19
CA CYS A 106 3.83 1.56 -8.88
C CYS A 106 2.43 1.88 -8.35
N ASN A 107 2.02 3.15 -8.42
CA ASN A 107 0.65 3.55 -8.06
C ASN A 107 -0.38 2.83 -8.95
N LYS A 108 -0.20 2.89 -10.27
CA LYS A 108 -1.15 2.32 -11.24
C LYS A 108 -1.29 0.81 -11.12
N TYR A 109 -0.19 0.08 -11.05
CA TYR A 109 -0.16 -1.37 -11.21
C TYR A 109 -0.01 -2.15 -9.91
N ILE A 110 0.53 -1.53 -8.86
CA ILE A 110 0.76 -2.21 -7.58
C ILE A 110 -0.25 -1.73 -6.56
N LYS A 111 -0.24 -0.43 -6.22
CA LYS A 111 -1.06 0.09 -5.12
C LYS A 111 -2.56 0.08 -5.44
N PHE A 112 -2.94 0.47 -6.66
CA PHE A 112 -4.36 0.61 -7.04
C PHE A 112 -4.87 -0.49 -7.99
N ASP A 113 -4.02 -1.45 -8.38
CA ASP A 113 -4.40 -2.64 -9.15
C ASP A 113 -4.18 -3.92 -8.32
N SER A 114 -2.94 -4.42 -8.21
CA SER A 114 -2.65 -5.68 -7.49
C SER A 114 -3.12 -5.69 -6.03
N LEU A 115 -2.85 -4.63 -5.26
CA LEU A 115 -3.30 -4.53 -3.87
C LEU A 115 -4.83 -4.42 -3.78
N LEU A 116 -5.48 -3.65 -4.66
CA LEU A 116 -6.93 -3.53 -4.66
C LEU A 116 -7.60 -4.88 -4.98
N LYS A 117 -7.05 -5.62 -5.94
CA LYS A 117 -7.48 -6.99 -6.27
C LYS A 117 -7.31 -7.93 -5.08
N TYR A 118 -6.16 -7.86 -4.38
CA TYR A 118 -5.95 -8.62 -3.15
C TYR A 118 -7.01 -8.28 -2.08
N CYS A 119 -7.35 -7.00 -1.90
CA CYS A 119 -8.38 -6.56 -0.96
C CYS A 119 -9.74 -7.17 -1.28
N GLN A 120 -10.12 -7.21 -2.56
CA GLN A 120 -11.38 -7.78 -3.02
C GLN A 120 -11.41 -9.30 -2.81
N GLU A 121 -10.39 -10.01 -3.27
CA GLU A 121 -10.36 -11.48 -3.30
C GLU A 121 -10.08 -12.11 -1.94
N ARG A 122 -9.30 -11.44 -1.08
CA ARG A 122 -8.80 -12.03 0.17
C ARG A 122 -9.39 -11.40 1.43
N LEU A 123 -9.81 -10.13 1.35
CA LEU A 123 -10.26 -9.35 2.51
C LEU A 123 -11.72 -8.87 2.39
N ASP A 124 -12.40 -9.21 1.30
CA ASP A 124 -13.82 -8.92 1.06
C ASP A 124 -14.15 -7.42 1.20
N THR A 125 -13.32 -6.57 0.58
CA THR A 125 -13.61 -5.13 0.49
C THR A 125 -13.02 -4.48 -0.76
N THR A 126 -13.71 -3.47 -1.26
CA THR A 126 -13.27 -2.58 -2.35
C THR A 126 -12.76 -1.23 -1.84
N TYR A 127 -12.81 -0.97 -0.52
CA TYR A 127 -12.32 0.27 0.07
C TYR A 127 -10.85 0.13 0.47
N LEU A 128 -9.99 0.83 -0.27
CA LEU A 128 -8.57 0.97 -0.01
C LEU A 128 -8.26 2.42 0.42
N ALA A 129 -7.45 2.56 1.46
CA ALA A 129 -6.89 3.82 1.91
C ALA A 129 -5.36 3.75 1.84
N THR A 130 -4.73 4.91 1.66
CA THR A 130 -3.27 5.06 1.61
C THR A 130 -2.88 6.35 2.32
N GLY A 131 -1.59 6.52 2.63
CA GLY A 131 -1.04 7.77 3.16
C GLY A 131 -0.80 8.87 2.10
N HIS A 132 -1.30 8.72 0.86
CA HIS A 132 -1.13 9.77 -0.15
C HIS A 132 -1.89 11.04 0.25
N TYR A 133 -1.23 12.19 0.12
CA TYR A 133 -1.86 13.50 0.26
C TYR A 133 -2.65 13.85 -1.00
N ALA A 134 -3.79 13.16 -1.16
CA ALA A 134 -4.74 13.37 -2.24
C ALA A 134 -6.16 13.25 -1.68
N GLN A 135 -7.12 13.88 -2.36
CA GLN A 135 -8.52 13.83 -1.99
C GLN A 135 -9.36 13.44 -3.20
N ILE A 136 -10.18 12.40 -3.02
CA ILE A 136 -11.22 12.06 -3.99
C ILE A 136 -12.40 12.99 -3.75
N LYS A 137 -12.73 13.81 -4.75
CA LYS A 137 -13.95 14.63 -4.80
C LYS A 137 -14.93 14.03 -5.80
N GLN A 138 -16.18 14.44 -5.72
CA GLN A 138 -17.22 14.03 -6.65
C GLN A 138 -17.88 15.29 -7.20
N ASP A 139 -17.96 15.40 -8.52
CA ASP A 139 -18.68 16.51 -9.15
C ASP A 139 -20.20 16.29 -9.12
N GLU A 140 -20.95 17.29 -9.57
CA GLU A 140 -22.42 17.25 -9.62
C GLU A 140 -22.96 16.13 -10.52
N ARG A 141 -22.14 15.63 -11.46
CA ARG A 141 -22.47 14.54 -12.39
C ARG A 141 -22.13 13.16 -11.82
N GLY A 142 -21.57 13.10 -10.62
CA GLY A 142 -21.17 11.88 -9.95
C GLY A 142 -19.79 11.34 -10.36
N ILE A 143 -19.02 12.09 -11.14
CA ILE A 143 -17.67 11.70 -11.54
C ILE A 143 -16.72 11.95 -10.37
N LYS A 144 -15.95 10.92 -10.02
CA LYS A 144 -14.91 11.00 -8.98
C LYS A 144 -13.58 11.43 -9.61
N TYR A 145 -12.92 12.40 -8.99
CA TYR A 145 -11.63 12.94 -9.40
C TYR A 145 -10.74 13.23 -8.20
#